data_AF-A0A350ML90-F1
#
_entry.id   AF-A0A350ML90-F1
#
_cell.length_a   1.000
_cell.length_b   1.000
_cell.length_c   1.000
_cell.angle_alpha   90.00
_cell.angle_beta   90.00
_cell.angle_gamma   90.00
#
_symmetry.space_group_name_H-M   'P 1'
#
loop_
_entity.id
_entity.type
_entity.pdbx_description
1 polymer ?
#
loop_
_entity_poly.entity_id
_entity_poly.type
_entity_poly.pdbx_seq_one_letter_code
_entity_poly.pdbx_strand_id
1 'polypeptide(L)'
;MLDEMRAYNKFINYEFINPNASNDAKDREKIYRQLIEKGLNPTDLQVKDKESESRQIIFPGAIASYRGKETPVQLLSNQMGARPEEILNLSVENLEYNLANTIRKLIVTYKPKVAFIYGHGELDEAYIYDISQSMAEYYTVERIKLDGQINSLTQHKTDSGRISIFNKYKAIIIAKPDSAFSEQDKFIIDQFLMRGGKILWFVDGVKAEMDSLQNKSNTLGLARDINLEDMLFRYGVRINNDLVLDANCLPIMMVTGAIGNQPRFSFVPWIFFPLANPATNHPIVNNLNMVKTQFISSLDTIAIKGVKKTILLSSGQYSRKVNAPIIIDLNIARQEPDLKLFDQPYIPLAVFLEGKFSSLYEHRIPASISNSPEIGFIAESKPTQMLVVSDGDVIRNQLERKNGYPLPLGYDQDTRQTFGNKEFILNALNYMLDDSKLVTIRSREIKMRLLDPQKLQNERLRWQTLNIVAPVVLVLIFGLIKYYLRKRRYAH
;
A
#
# COMPACT_ATOMS: atom_id res chain seq x y z
N MET A 1 2.56 21.13 -16.10
CA MET A 1 2.30 20.91 -14.66
C MET A 1 2.86 22.01 -13.76
N LEU A 2 4.18 22.12 -13.49
CA LEU A 2 4.68 23.14 -12.55
C LEU A 2 4.37 24.58 -13.02
N ASP A 3 4.48 24.86 -14.32
CA ASP A 3 4.03 26.12 -14.91
C ASP A 3 2.53 26.39 -14.71
N GLU A 4 1.70 25.34 -14.80
CA GLU A 4 0.25 25.45 -14.57
C GLU A 4 -0.02 25.78 -13.09
N MET A 5 0.65 25.09 -12.16
CA MET A 5 0.55 25.39 -10.73
C MET A 5 0.97 26.83 -10.43
N ARG A 6 2.03 27.32 -11.07
CA ARG A 6 2.50 28.71 -10.94
C ARG A 6 1.54 29.73 -11.56
N ALA A 7 0.87 29.37 -12.66
CA ALA A 7 -0.16 30.21 -13.27
C ALA A 7 -1.35 30.41 -12.33
N TYR A 8 -1.75 29.37 -11.59
CA TYR A 8 -2.79 29.46 -10.56
C TYR A 8 -2.31 30.15 -9.28
N ASN A 9 -1.06 29.92 -8.87
CA ASN A 9 -0.49 30.50 -7.66
C ASN A 9 0.94 31.01 -7.90
N LYS A 10 1.08 32.33 -8.00
CA LYS A 10 2.36 33.02 -8.26
C LYS A 10 3.40 32.85 -7.15
N PHE A 11 3.03 32.35 -5.96
CA PHE A 11 3.96 32.08 -4.86
C PHE A 11 4.74 30.77 -5.03
N ILE A 12 4.43 29.96 -6.04
CA ILE A 12 5.19 28.75 -6.37
C ILE A 12 6.36 29.14 -7.28
N ASN A 13 7.57 28.88 -6.80
CA ASN A 13 8.81 29.02 -7.57
C ASN A 13 9.51 27.66 -7.63
N TYR A 14 10.21 27.39 -8.73
CA TYR A 14 10.99 26.18 -8.91
C TYR A 14 12.22 26.48 -9.77
N GLU A 15 13.24 25.64 -9.60
CA GLU A 15 14.45 25.64 -10.41
C GLU A 15 14.85 24.21 -10.73
N PHE A 16 15.50 24.01 -11.86
CA PHE A 16 16.04 22.70 -12.25
C PHE A 16 17.54 22.69 -12.01
N ILE A 17 18.00 21.73 -11.20
CA ILE A 17 19.40 21.57 -10.85
C ILE A 17 19.90 20.27 -11.46
N ASN A 18 20.97 20.33 -12.25
CA ASN A 18 21.65 19.14 -12.74
C ASN A 18 22.79 18.77 -11.77
N PRO A 19 22.67 17.69 -10.97
CA PRO A 19 23.70 17.29 -10.00
C PRO A 19 24.99 16.81 -10.66
N ASN A 20 24.97 16.57 -11.98
CA ASN A 20 26.10 16.13 -12.78
C ASN A 20 26.83 17.26 -13.52
N ALA A 21 26.44 18.52 -13.30
CA ALA A 21 26.97 19.66 -14.05
C ALA A 21 28.45 20.00 -13.72
N SER A 22 28.95 19.60 -12.55
CA SER A 22 30.36 19.84 -12.19
C SER A 22 31.30 18.84 -12.90
N ASN A 23 32.41 19.33 -13.45
CA ASN A 23 33.45 18.50 -14.06
C ASN A 23 34.33 17.79 -13.00
N ASP A 24 34.39 18.30 -11.77
CA ASP A 24 35.14 17.67 -10.66
C ASP A 24 34.32 16.53 -10.02
N ALA A 25 34.94 15.35 -9.93
CA ALA A 25 34.34 14.16 -9.31
C ALA A 25 34.06 14.33 -7.81
N LYS A 26 34.91 15.06 -7.07
CA LYS A 26 34.74 15.26 -5.62
C LYS A 26 33.54 16.15 -5.32
N ASP A 27 33.33 17.18 -6.13
CA ASP A 27 32.18 18.08 -6.00
C ASP A 27 30.86 17.35 -6.29
N ARG A 28 30.84 16.51 -7.35
CA ARG A 28 29.67 15.67 -7.65
C ARG A 28 29.33 14.74 -6.49
N GLU A 29 30.32 14.05 -5.92
CA GLU A 29 30.11 13.14 -4.80
C GLU A 29 29.55 13.87 -3.57
N LYS A 30 30.04 15.09 -3.29
CA LYS A 30 29.52 15.93 -2.20
C LYS A 30 28.06 16.31 -2.43
N ILE A 31 27.70 16.72 -3.65
CA ILE A 31 26.31 17.03 -4.03
C ILE A 31 25.43 15.78 -3.86
N TYR A 32 25.89 14.61 -4.33
CA TYR A 32 25.14 13.36 -4.17
C TYR A 32 24.88 13.03 -2.71
N ARG A 33 25.90 13.14 -1.84
CA ARG A 33 25.73 12.91 -0.40
C ARG A 33 24.71 13.86 0.20
N GLN A 34 24.75 15.15 -0.16
CA GLN A 34 23.75 16.12 0.32
C GLN A 34 22.32 15.77 -0.13
N LEU A 35 22.14 15.32 -1.37
CA LEU A 35 20.81 14.92 -1.86
C LEU A 35 20.31 13.65 -1.15
N ILE A 36 21.19 12.69 -0.90
CA ILE A 36 20.88 11.47 -0.13
C ILE A 36 20.54 11.81 1.32
N GLU A 37 21.31 12.68 1.97
CA GLU A 37 21.05 13.17 3.33
C GLU A 37 19.71 13.90 3.43
N LYS A 38 19.31 14.61 2.37
CA LYS A 38 17.97 15.22 2.25
C LYS A 38 16.86 14.22 1.92
N GLY A 39 17.18 12.94 1.73
CA GLY A 39 16.22 11.84 1.55
C GLY A 39 15.85 11.53 0.11
N LEU A 40 16.63 11.98 -0.89
CA LEU A 40 16.43 11.60 -2.28
C LEU A 40 17.22 10.33 -2.63
N ASN A 41 16.58 9.42 -3.35
CA ASN A 41 17.22 8.18 -3.78
C ASN A 41 17.80 8.32 -5.19
N PRO A 42 19.10 8.01 -5.40
CA PRO A 42 19.70 7.97 -6.73
C PRO A 42 19.18 6.79 -7.54
N THR A 43 19.31 6.88 -8.86
CA THR A 43 19.02 5.78 -9.80
C THR A 43 20.10 5.72 -10.86
N ASP A 44 20.56 4.51 -11.16
CA ASP A 44 21.51 4.26 -12.24
C ASP A 44 20.78 4.16 -13.58
N LEU A 45 21.02 5.13 -14.46
CA LEU A 45 20.53 5.10 -15.83
C LEU A 45 21.58 4.42 -16.72
N GLN A 46 21.20 3.31 -17.36
CA GLN A 46 21.99 2.69 -18.41
C GLN A 46 21.57 3.27 -19.76
N VAL A 47 22.43 4.09 -20.36
CA VAL A 47 22.21 4.64 -21.69
C VAL A 47 23.01 3.80 -22.69
N LYS A 48 22.29 3.10 -23.58
CA LYS A 48 22.88 2.43 -24.74
C LYS A 48 22.99 3.43 -25.89
N ASP A 49 24.18 3.99 -26.08
CA ASP A 49 24.52 4.63 -27.35
C ASP A 49 25.07 3.58 -28.33
N LYS A 50 24.99 3.86 -29.64
CA LYS A 50 25.31 2.90 -30.71
C LYS A 50 26.71 2.29 -30.66
N GLU A 51 27.63 2.85 -29.86
CA GLU A 51 29.02 2.40 -29.72
C GLU A 51 29.49 2.24 -28.26
N SER A 52 28.70 2.60 -27.24
CA SER A 52 29.09 2.41 -25.83
C SER A 52 27.89 2.32 -24.86
N GLU A 53 28.03 1.49 -23.83
CA GLU A 53 27.14 1.50 -22.66
C GLU A 53 27.70 2.51 -21.65
N SER A 54 26.97 3.61 -21.42
CA SER A 54 27.31 4.60 -20.40
C SER A 54 26.37 4.45 -19.20
N ARG A 55 26.94 4.41 -17.99
CA ARG A 55 26.19 4.46 -16.73
C ARG A 55 26.24 5.86 -16.16
N GLN A 56 25.07 6.45 -15.93
CA GLN A 56 24.94 7.76 -15.31
C GLN A 56 24.03 7.70 -14.09
N ILE A 57 24.52 8.22 -12.96
CA ILE A 57 23.71 8.40 -11.76
C ILE A 57 22.81 9.62 -11.96
N ILE A 58 21.51 9.45 -11.74
CA ILE A 58 20.52 10.53 -11.75
C ILE A 58 19.76 10.57 -10.43
N PHE A 59 19.26 11.75 -10.08
CA PHE A 59 18.38 11.97 -8.92
C PHE A 59 17.03 12.45 -9.42
N PRO A 60 16.11 11.54 -9.78
CA PRO A 60 14.80 11.90 -10.29
C PRO A 60 13.87 12.32 -9.14
N GLY A 61 14.10 13.52 -8.62
CA GLY A 61 13.45 14.05 -7.43
C GLY A 61 13.37 15.56 -7.42
N ALA A 62 12.68 16.10 -6.42
CA ALA A 62 12.66 17.53 -6.09
C ALA A 62 12.78 17.72 -4.58
N ILE A 63 13.26 18.87 -4.13
CA ILE A 63 13.22 19.27 -2.72
C ILE A 63 12.26 20.44 -2.64
N ALA A 64 11.14 20.25 -1.96
CA ALA A 64 10.17 21.32 -1.72
C ALA A 64 10.46 21.97 -0.37
N SER A 65 10.45 23.30 -0.31
CA SER A 65 10.68 24.04 0.92
C SER A 65 9.59 25.07 1.18
N TYR A 66 9.21 25.22 2.45
CA TYR A 66 8.25 26.23 2.89
C TYR A 66 8.49 26.59 4.36
N ARG A 67 8.65 27.90 4.64
CA ARG A 67 8.89 28.43 6.00
C ARG A 67 10.01 27.70 6.77
N GLY A 68 11.11 27.38 6.07
CA GLY A 68 12.28 26.71 6.67
C GLY A 68 12.13 25.19 6.86
N LYS A 69 10.98 24.59 6.52
CA LYS A 69 10.87 23.13 6.38
C LYS A 69 11.22 22.72 4.95
N GLU A 70 12.00 21.66 4.82
CA GLU A 70 12.27 20.99 3.55
C GLU A 70 11.65 19.60 3.54
N THR A 71 11.20 19.13 2.38
CA THR A 71 10.67 17.78 2.20
C THR A 71 11.06 17.26 0.81
N PRO A 72 11.69 16.07 0.72
CA PRO A 72 12.02 15.47 -0.57
C PRO A 72 10.77 14.94 -1.27
N VAL A 73 10.78 15.00 -2.59
CA VAL A 73 9.75 14.44 -3.48
C VAL A 73 10.44 13.51 -4.45
N GLN A 74 10.20 12.21 -4.32
CA GLN A 74 10.65 11.25 -5.32
C GLN A 74 9.70 11.32 -6.52
N LEU A 75 10.25 11.58 -7.71
CA LEU A 75 9.46 11.70 -8.93
C LEU A 75 9.43 10.40 -9.73
N LEU A 76 10.47 9.57 -9.60
CA LEU A 76 10.49 8.23 -10.17
C LEU A 76 9.89 7.23 -9.17
N SER A 77 8.80 6.58 -9.56
CA SER A 77 8.23 5.44 -8.84
C SER A 77 9.16 4.23 -8.90
N ASN A 78 9.09 3.36 -7.89
CA ASN A 78 9.76 2.06 -7.92
C ASN A 78 8.69 0.98 -7.87
N GLN A 79 8.54 0.22 -8.95
CA GLN A 79 7.64 -0.94 -8.99
C GLN A 79 8.45 -2.20 -9.24
N MET A 80 8.28 -3.18 -8.35
CA MET A 80 9.05 -4.42 -8.40
C MET A 80 8.73 -5.21 -9.68
N GLY A 81 9.77 -5.55 -10.44
CA GLY A 81 9.66 -6.35 -11.66
C GLY A 81 9.08 -5.63 -12.89
N ALA A 82 8.73 -4.34 -12.78
CA ALA A 82 8.21 -3.56 -13.90
C ALA A 82 9.30 -3.18 -14.90
N ARG A 83 8.92 -3.04 -16.18
CA ARG A 83 9.84 -2.56 -17.22
C ARG A 83 10.13 -1.06 -17.06
N PRO A 84 11.28 -0.55 -17.50
CA PRO A 84 11.61 0.88 -17.39
C PRO A 84 10.53 1.81 -17.98
N GLU A 85 9.90 1.42 -19.08
CA GLU A 85 8.81 2.17 -19.74
C GLU A 85 7.54 2.24 -18.86
N GLU A 86 7.20 1.13 -18.19
CA GLU A 86 6.08 1.06 -17.26
C GLU A 86 6.33 1.93 -16.03
N ILE A 87 7.56 1.87 -15.49
CA ILE A 87 7.99 2.73 -14.38
C ILE A 87 7.83 4.21 -14.74
N LEU A 88 8.20 4.61 -15.95
CA LEU A 88 8.02 5.99 -16.42
C LEU A 88 6.54 6.39 -16.49
N ASN A 89 5.68 5.52 -17.00
CA ASN A 89 4.24 5.77 -17.04
C ASN A 89 3.66 5.96 -15.64
N LEU A 90 3.96 5.04 -14.73
CA LEU A 90 3.53 5.10 -13.33
C LEU A 90 4.04 6.35 -12.61
N SER A 91 5.29 6.75 -12.90
CA SER A 91 5.89 7.95 -12.36
C SER A 91 5.15 9.22 -12.82
N VAL A 92 4.74 9.27 -14.08
CA VAL A 92 3.94 10.37 -14.64
C VAL A 92 2.54 10.42 -14.02
N GLU A 93 1.88 9.27 -13.84
CA GLU A 93 0.59 9.20 -13.16
C GLU A 93 0.66 9.67 -11.70
N ASN A 94 1.72 9.29 -10.99
CA ASN A 94 1.91 9.64 -9.58
C ASN A 94 2.45 11.06 -9.36
N LEU A 95 2.93 11.73 -10.41
CA LEU A 95 3.63 13.02 -10.32
C LEU A 95 2.78 14.11 -9.65
N GLU A 96 1.53 14.27 -10.10
CA GLU A 96 0.60 15.27 -9.56
C GLU A 96 0.31 15.00 -8.08
N TYR A 97 0.02 13.73 -7.75
CA TYR A 97 -0.22 13.33 -6.37
C TYR A 97 1.00 13.58 -5.48
N ASN A 98 2.20 13.17 -5.91
CA ASN A 98 3.42 13.29 -5.11
C ASN A 98 3.72 14.77 -4.79
N LEU A 99 3.58 15.66 -5.78
CA LEU A 99 3.77 17.08 -5.57
C LEU A 99 2.68 17.71 -4.68
N ALA A 100 1.41 17.39 -4.91
CA ALA A 100 0.32 17.90 -4.09
C ALA A 100 0.40 17.41 -2.64
N ASN A 101 0.76 16.16 -2.42
CA ASN A 101 0.96 15.58 -1.10
C ASN A 101 2.12 16.25 -0.35
N THR A 102 3.24 16.53 -1.04
CA THR A 102 4.35 17.25 -0.42
C THR A 102 3.97 18.68 -0.02
N ILE A 103 3.25 19.40 -0.89
CA ILE A 103 2.75 20.74 -0.55
C ILE A 103 1.85 20.65 0.69
N ARG A 104 0.94 19.66 0.75
CA ARG A 104 0.09 19.42 1.92
C ARG A 104 0.93 19.22 3.19
N LYS A 105 1.95 18.35 3.17
CA LYS A 105 2.84 18.13 4.33
C LYS A 105 3.49 19.42 4.83
N LEU A 106 3.89 20.29 3.90
CA LEU A 106 4.55 21.55 4.21
C LEU A 106 3.60 22.61 4.80
N ILE A 107 2.32 22.65 4.37
CA ILE A 107 1.37 23.68 4.80
C ILE A 107 0.52 23.28 6.02
N VAL A 108 0.35 21.99 6.30
CA VAL A 108 -0.51 21.52 7.40
C VAL A 108 0.06 21.95 8.75
N THR A 109 -0.71 22.77 9.48
CA THR A 109 -0.37 23.27 10.82
C THR A 109 -0.94 22.42 11.95
N TYR A 110 -2.10 21.78 11.72
CA TYR A 110 -2.75 20.91 12.70
C TYR A 110 -2.87 19.48 12.15
N LYS A 111 -2.27 18.53 12.87
CA LYS A 111 -2.28 17.11 12.51
C LYS A 111 -3.43 16.39 13.23
N PRO A 112 -4.28 15.64 12.52
CA PRO A 112 -5.30 14.83 13.18
C PRO A 112 -4.64 13.76 14.05
N LYS A 113 -5.28 13.44 15.19
CA LYS A 113 -4.80 12.41 16.11
C LYS A 113 -5.20 11.01 15.65
N VAL A 114 -4.25 10.08 15.65
CA VAL A 114 -4.45 8.65 15.36
C VAL A 114 -3.83 7.84 16.50
N ALA A 115 -4.52 6.80 16.98
CA ALA A 115 -4.03 5.98 18.08
C ALA A 115 -3.75 4.54 17.66
N PHE A 116 -2.60 4.01 18.07
CA PHE A 116 -2.39 2.56 18.17
C PHE A 116 -2.99 2.06 19.47
N ILE A 117 -3.82 1.03 19.39
CA ILE A 117 -4.42 0.38 20.55
C ILE A 117 -3.48 -0.67 21.09
N TYR A 118 -3.39 -0.76 22.42
CA TYR A 118 -2.75 -1.88 23.10
C TYR A 118 -3.53 -2.34 24.33
N GLY A 119 -3.24 -3.54 24.81
CA GLY A 119 -3.87 -4.15 25.98
C GLY A 119 -4.35 -5.59 25.76
N HIS A 120 -4.29 -6.07 24.52
CA HIS A 120 -4.73 -7.39 24.05
C HIS A 120 -3.61 -8.12 23.30
N GLY A 121 -2.35 -7.82 23.66
CA GLY A 121 -1.15 -8.41 23.07
C GLY A 121 -0.82 -7.94 21.65
N GLU A 122 -1.22 -6.72 21.30
CA GLU A 122 -0.81 -6.04 20.07
C GLU A 122 0.71 -5.83 20.00
N LEU A 123 1.23 -5.68 18.78
CA LEU A 123 2.67 -5.52 18.49
C LEU A 123 3.36 -4.44 19.32
N ASP A 124 4.50 -4.76 19.94
CA ASP A 124 5.35 -3.79 20.64
C ASP A 124 5.83 -2.64 19.75
N GLU A 125 6.28 -1.54 20.36
CA GLU A 125 6.70 -0.32 19.66
C GLU A 125 7.81 -0.57 18.64
N ALA A 126 8.74 -1.47 18.93
CA ALA A 126 9.83 -1.83 18.02
C ALA A 126 9.32 -2.40 16.69
N TYR A 127 8.19 -3.11 16.70
CA TYR A 127 7.59 -3.78 15.54
C TYR A 127 6.64 -2.89 14.74
N ILE A 128 6.27 -1.73 15.27
CA ILE A 128 5.46 -0.72 14.56
C ILE A 128 6.19 0.63 14.43
N TYR A 129 7.50 0.65 14.71
CA TYR A 129 8.28 1.87 14.83
C TYR A 129 8.25 2.66 13.51
N ASP A 130 8.60 2.00 12.40
CA ASP A 130 8.75 2.67 11.11
C ASP A 130 7.41 3.19 10.56
N ILE A 131 6.31 2.44 10.75
CA ILE A 131 4.99 2.94 10.36
C ILE A 131 4.55 4.10 11.25
N SER A 132 4.86 4.06 12.55
CA SER A 132 4.57 5.16 13.49
C SER A 132 5.31 6.44 13.10
N GLN A 133 6.60 6.34 12.75
CA GLN A 133 7.39 7.48 12.25
C GLN A 133 6.84 8.01 10.92
N SER A 134 6.53 7.13 9.98
CA SER A 134 5.98 7.50 8.66
C SER A 134 4.60 8.19 8.80
N MET A 135 3.76 7.72 9.72
CA MET A 135 2.47 8.33 10.04
C MET A 135 2.62 9.69 10.75
N ALA A 136 3.65 9.86 11.58
CA ALA A 136 3.90 11.10 12.31
C ALA A 136 4.17 12.29 11.39
N GLU A 137 4.53 12.06 10.11
CA GLU A 137 4.60 13.12 9.10
C GLU A 137 3.25 13.80 8.85
N TYR A 138 2.15 13.05 8.94
CA TYR A 138 0.79 13.50 8.62
C TYR A 138 -0.11 13.67 9.85
N TYR A 139 0.13 12.87 10.88
CA TYR A 139 -0.76 12.70 12.03
C TYR A 139 -0.01 12.91 13.36
N THR A 140 -0.75 13.21 14.41
CA THR A 140 -0.25 13.02 15.77
C THR A 140 -0.53 11.57 16.17
N VAL A 141 0.53 10.76 16.25
CA VAL A 141 0.43 9.34 16.55
C VAL A 141 0.61 9.13 18.05
N GLU A 142 -0.37 8.52 18.69
CA GLU A 142 -0.35 8.19 20.12
C GLU A 142 -0.58 6.68 20.29
N ARG A 143 -0.21 6.14 21.45
CA ARG A 143 -0.40 4.73 21.79
C ARG A 143 -1.24 4.66 23.07
N ILE A 144 -2.37 3.96 23.05
CA ILE A 144 -3.38 4.04 24.12
C ILE A 144 -3.82 2.66 24.58
N LYS A 145 -3.80 2.46 25.90
CA LYS A 145 -4.37 1.27 26.54
C LYS A 145 -5.87 1.44 26.69
N LEU A 146 -6.68 0.44 26.30
CA LEU A 146 -8.12 0.49 26.57
C LEU A 146 -8.41 0.12 28.03
N ASP A 147 -8.05 -1.09 28.46
CA ASP A 147 -8.14 -1.55 29.87
C ASP A 147 -9.50 -1.25 30.54
N GLY A 148 -10.60 -1.36 29.77
CA GLY A 148 -11.96 -1.05 30.21
C GLY A 148 -12.24 0.43 30.48
N GLN A 149 -11.32 1.34 30.16
CA GLN A 149 -11.46 2.77 30.43
C GLN A 149 -12.37 3.42 29.38
N ILE A 150 -13.63 3.67 29.76
CA ILE A 150 -14.70 4.24 28.90
C ILE A 150 -14.25 5.51 28.15
N ASN A 151 -13.43 6.34 28.79
CA ASN A 151 -12.95 7.61 28.26
C ASN A 151 -11.60 7.51 27.54
N SER A 152 -11.10 6.31 27.25
CA SER A 152 -9.81 6.12 26.57
C SER A 152 -9.81 6.73 25.16
N LEU A 153 -10.88 6.51 24.39
CA LEU A 153 -11.02 6.99 23.01
C LEU A 153 -11.87 8.25 22.85
N THR A 154 -12.61 8.64 23.89
CA THR A 154 -13.58 9.74 23.86
C THR A 154 -13.26 10.81 24.91
N GLN A 155 -13.75 12.02 24.67
CA GLN A 155 -13.68 13.15 25.61
C GLN A 155 -15.07 13.70 25.85
N HIS A 156 -15.35 14.06 27.10
CA HIS A 156 -16.62 14.64 27.51
C HIS A 156 -16.43 16.14 27.67
N LYS A 157 -17.33 16.92 27.07
CA LYS A 157 -17.43 18.36 27.29
C LYS A 157 -18.79 18.66 27.90
N THR A 158 -18.78 19.26 29.07
CA THR A 158 -19.99 19.75 29.73
C THR A 158 -20.14 21.22 29.43
N ASP A 159 -21.23 21.58 28.77
CA ASP A 159 -21.59 22.98 28.53
C ASP A 159 -23.03 23.21 29.00
N SER A 160 -23.22 24.13 29.94
CA SER A 160 -24.55 24.54 30.43
C SER A 160 -25.43 23.36 30.89
N GLY A 161 -24.83 22.35 31.53
CA GLY A 161 -25.52 21.15 32.02
C GLY A 161 -25.74 20.04 30.97
N ARG A 162 -25.32 20.23 29.72
CA ARG A 162 -25.38 19.20 28.66
C ARG A 162 -24.01 18.56 28.46
N ILE A 163 -23.94 17.23 28.56
CA ILE A 163 -22.74 16.45 28.27
C ILE A 163 -22.70 16.14 26.78
N SER A 164 -21.61 16.50 26.12
CA SER A 164 -21.33 16.14 24.73
C SER A 164 -20.08 15.28 24.65
N ILE A 165 -20.18 14.12 23.98
CA ILE A 165 -19.10 13.14 23.85
C ILE A 165 -18.53 13.19 22.44
N PHE A 166 -17.21 13.36 22.32
CA PHE A 166 -16.50 13.41 21.04
C PHE A 166 -15.32 12.45 21.05
N ASN A 167 -14.97 11.90 19.88
CA ASN A 167 -13.77 11.09 19.74
C ASN A 167 -12.52 11.97 19.90
N LYS A 168 -11.56 11.52 20.71
CA LYS A 168 -10.23 12.14 20.85
C LYS A 168 -9.36 11.90 19.61
N TYR A 169 -9.55 10.74 18.98
CA TYR A 169 -8.83 10.29 17.80
C TYR A 169 -9.75 10.27 16.58
N LYS A 170 -9.18 10.49 15.40
CA LYS A 170 -9.91 10.34 14.13
C LYS A 170 -9.89 8.91 13.61
N ALA A 171 -8.79 8.19 13.86
CA ALA A 171 -8.67 6.76 13.57
C ALA A 171 -7.95 6.03 14.71
N ILE A 172 -8.24 4.74 14.84
CA ILE A 172 -7.50 3.81 15.68
C ILE A 172 -6.97 2.64 14.83
N ILE A 173 -5.85 2.06 15.26
CA ILE A 173 -5.20 0.92 14.63
C ILE A 173 -5.05 -0.18 15.67
N ILE A 174 -5.54 -1.37 15.34
CA ILE A 174 -5.42 -2.58 16.16
C ILE A 174 -4.48 -3.52 15.41
N ALA A 175 -3.27 -3.67 15.94
CA ALA A 175 -2.13 -4.27 15.24
C ALA A 175 -1.75 -5.63 15.84
N LYS A 176 -2.19 -6.71 15.19
CA LYS A 176 -1.92 -8.12 15.56
C LYS A 176 -2.20 -8.42 17.04
N PRO A 177 -3.43 -8.22 17.55
CA PRO A 177 -3.77 -8.66 18.89
C PRO A 177 -3.64 -10.18 19.01
N ASP A 178 -3.22 -10.66 20.17
CA ASP A 178 -3.03 -12.10 20.43
C ASP A 178 -3.94 -12.66 21.54
N SER A 179 -4.66 -11.78 22.24
CA SER A 179 -5.47 -12.07 23.40
C SER A 179 -6.92 -11.59 23.21
N ALA A 180 -7.85 -12.21 23.94
CA ALA A 180 -9.27 -11.92 23.81
C ALA A 180 -9.65 -10.53 24.31
N PHE A 181 -10.50 -9.84 23.55
CA PHE A 181 -11.06 -8.53 23.92
C PHE A 181 -12.18 -8.70 24.96
N SER A 182 -12.16 -7.87 25.99
CA SER A 182 -13.24 -7.80 26.97
C SER A 182 -14.49 -7.15 26.34
N GLU A 183 -15.68 -7.43 26.90
CA GLU A 183 -16.90 -6.72 26.47
C GLU A 183 -16.84 -5.21 26.70
N GLN A 184 -16.06 -4.76 27.69
CA GLN A 184 -15.86 -3.33 27.95
C GLN A 184 -15.02 -2.69 26.84
N ASP A 185 -13.92 -3.33 26.43
CA ASP A 185 -13.05 -2.84 25.36
C ASP A 185 -13.76 -2.89 24.01
N LYS A 186 -14.52 -3.97 23.75
CA LYS A 186 -15.39 -4.04 22.57
C LYS A 186 -16.42 -2.92 22.57
N PHE A 187 -17.06 -2.62 23.69
CA PHE A 187 -18.00 -1.50 23.79
C PHE A 187 -17.33 -0.15 23.52
N ILE A 188 -16.12 0.07 24.01
CA ILE A 188 -15.35 1.30 23.75
C ILE A 188 -15.05 1.46 22.25
N ILE A 189 -14.60 0.39 21.59
CA ILE A 189 -14.30 0.39 20.15
C ILE A 189 -15.57 0.59 19.32
N ASP A 190 -16.66 -0.11 19.68
CA ASP A 190 -17.99 0.04 19.05
C ASP A 190 -18.45 1.49 19.13
N GLN A 191 -18.45 2.08 20.32
CA GLN A 191 -18.92 3.43 20.53
C GLN A 191 -18.03 4.49 19.88
N PHE A 192 -16.73 4.22 19.74
CA PHE A 192 -15.82 5.03 18.93
C PHE A 192 -16.21 5.01 17.44
N LEU A 193 -16.49 3.84 16.87
CA LEU A 193 -16.97 3.69 15.49
C LEU A 193 -18.32 4.40 15.30
N MET A 194 -19.26 4.19 16.21
CA MET A 194 -20.60 4.80 16.16
C MET A 194 -20.54 6.34 16.11
N ARG A 195 -19.57 6.94 16.80
CA ARG A 195 -19.35 8.40 16.79
C ARG A 195 -18.68 8.93 15.52
N GLY A 196 -18.35 8.06 14.56
CA GLY A 196 -17.69 8.40 13.30
C GLY A 196 -16.18 8.23 13.30
N GLY A 197 -15.63 7.52 14.29
CA GLY A 197 -14.22 7.12 14.31
C GLY A 197 -13.94 6.04 13.26
N LYS A 198 -12.70 5.98 12.76
CA LYS A 198 -12.29 5.05 11.71
C LYS A 198 -11.36 3.98 12.28
N ILE A 199 -11.44 2.75 11.78
CA ILE A 199 -10.69 1.63 12.37
C ILE A 199 -9.90 0.89 11.30
N LEU A 200 -8.63 0.60 11.59
CA LEU A 200 -7.82 -0.33 10.83
C LEU A 200 -7.56 -1.57 11.69
N TRP A 201 -7.97 -2.72 11.19
CA TRP A 201 -7.79 -4.02 11.82
C TRP A 201 -6.72 -4.82 11.05
N PHE A 202 -5.68 -5.25 11.75
CA PHE A 202 -4.70 -6.21 11.28
C PHE A 202 -4.73 -7.40 12.23
N VAL A 203 -5.44 -8.45 11.85
CA VAL A 203 -5.85 -9.53 12.76
C VAL A 203 -5.62 -10.88 12.09
N ASP A 204 -4.92 -11.79 12.77
CA ASP A 204 -4.70 -13.15 12.27
C ASP A 204 -5.94 -14.02 12.54
N GLY A 205 -6.37 -14.82 11.56
CA GLY A 205 -7.39 -15.86 11.79
C GLY A 205 -6.80 -17.16 12.38
N VAL A 206 -5.50 -17.38 12.20
CA VAL A 206 -4.78 -18.57 12.68
C VAL A 206 -3.51 -18.15 13.40
N LYS A 207 -3.27 -18.73 14.58
CA LYS A 207 -2.02 -18.58 15.32
C LYS A 207 -0.94 -19.42 14.65
N ALA A 208 -0.13 -18.78 13.80
CA ALA A 208 1.04 -19.37 13.16
C ALA A 208 2.17 -18.33 13.12
N GLU A 209 3.39 -18.73 13.49
CA GLU A 209 4.54 -17.82 13.58
C GLU A 209 5.78 -18.51 13.00
N MET A 210 6.59 -17.75 12.24
CA MET A 210 7.79 -18.29 11.60
C MET A 210 8.87 -18.68 12.62
N ASP A 211 8.95 -17.96 13.74
CA ASP A 211 9.94 -18.23 14.81
C ASP A 211 9.73 -19.62 15.44
N SER A 212 8.49 -20.14 15.43
CA SER A 212 8.20 -21.51 15.88
C SER A 212 8.83 -22.55 14.96
N LEU A 213 8.90 -22.26 13.65
CA LEU A 213 9.49 -23.14 12.64
C LEU A 213 11.02 -23.08 12.61
N GLN A 214 11.63 -22.01 13.13
CA GLN A 214 13.09 -21.93 13.23
C GLN A 214 13.65 -22.92 14.27
N ASN A 215 12.88 -23.21 15.32
CA ASN A 215 13.28 -24.11 16.40
C ASN A 215 12.84 -25.56 16.18
N LYS A 216 11.79 -25.79 15.38
CA LYS A 216 11.21 -27.10 15.07
C LYS A 216 10.83 -27.18 13.61
N SER A 217 11.04 -28.34 12.97
CA SER A 217 10.70 -28.50 11.55
C SER A 217 9.20 -28.36 11.23
N ASN A 218 8.33 -28.44 12.24
CA ASN A 218 6.90 -28.21 12.10
C ASN A 218 6.29 -27.49 13.31
N THR A 219 5.13 -26.88 13.08
CA THR A 219 4.30 -26.26 14.12
C THR A 219 2.81 -26.50 13.83
N LEU A 220 1.97 -26.39 14.85
CA LEU A 220 0.52 -26.52 14.72
C LEU A 220 -0.11 -25.12 14.62
N GLY A 221 -0.72 -24.83 13.48
CA GLY A 221 -1.58 -23.67 13.28
C GLY A 221 -2.97 -23.94 13.85
N LEU A 222 -3.37 -23.13 14.83
CA LEU A 222 -4.68 -23.21 15.50
C LEU A 222 -5.49 -21.96 15.22
N ALA A 223 -6.82 -22.08 15.22
CA ALA A 223 -7.70 -20.92 15.14
C ALA A 223 -7.36 -19.91 16.24
N ARG A 224 -7.30 -18.63 15.87
CA ARG A 224 -7.10 -17.53 16.81
C ARG A 224 -8.47 -17.13 17.34
N ASP A 225 -8.68 -17.26 18.65
CA ASP A 225 -9.89 -16.78 19.34
C ASP A 225 -9.53 -15.54 20.15
N ILE A 226 -9.93 -14.38 19.63
CA ILE A 226 -9.72 -13.07 20.28
C ILE A 226 -11.03 -12.35 20.61
N ASN A 227 -12.17 -13.06 20.52
CA ASN A 227 -13.49 -12.51 20.81
C ASN A 227 -13.80 -11.22 20.00
N LEU A 228 -13.48 -11.20 18.70
CA LEU A 228 -13.81 -10.10 17.77
C LEU A 228 -14.73 -10.53 16.62
N GLU A 229 -15.00 -11.82 16.51
CA GLU A 229 -15.73 -12.46 15.42
C GLU A 229 -17.15 -11.90 15.36
N ASP A 230 -17.82 -11.74 16.50
CA ASP A 230 -19.18 -11.18 16.59
C ASP A 230 -19.24 -9.71 16.16
N MET A 231 -18.25 -8.92 16.57
CA MET A 231 -18.11 -7.52 16.22
C MET A 231 -17.87 -7.33 14.72
N LEU A 232 -16.87 -8.00 14.15
CA LEU A 232 -16.56 -7.90 12.72
C LEU A 232 -17.72 -8.43 11.87
N PHE A 233 -18.36 -9.53 12.30
CA PHE A 233 -19.52 -10.09 11.63
C PHE A 233 -20.67 -9.08 11.59
N ARG A 234 -20.95 -8.40 12.71
CA ARG A 234 -21.96 -7.32 12.78
C ARG A 234 -21.64 -6.18 11.82
N TYR A 235 -20.36 -5.85 11.65
CA TYR A 235 -19.90 -4.81 10.73
C TYR A 235 -19.80 -5.24 9.28
N GLY A 236 -20.00 -6.53 8.98
CA GLY A 236 -20.13 -7.03 7.62
C GLY A 236 -18.90 -7.74 7.06
N VAL A 237 -17.95 -8.19 7.90
CA VAL A 237 -16.78 -9.00 7.50
C VAL A 237 -16.60 -10.18 8.44
N ARG A 238 -16.11 -11.30 7.90
CA ARG A 238 -15.65 -12.45 8.68
C ARG A 238 -14.21 -12.77 8.33
N ILE A 239 -13.36 -12.88 9.33
CA ILE A 239 -12.04 -13.51 9.23
C ILE A 239 -12.24 -15.01 9.42
N ASN A 240 -11.77 -15.81 8.46
CA ASN A 240 -11.89 -17.26 8.52
C ASN A 240 -10.72 -17.89 9.28
N ASN A 241 -10.96 -19.05 9.88
CA ASN A 241 -9.94 -19.81 10.60
C ASN A 241 -9.22 -20.76 9.63
N ASP A 242 -8.63 -20.18 8.59
CA ASP A 242 -7.88 -20.87 7.55
C ASP A 242 -6.56 -20.14 7.24
N LEU A 243 -5.68 -20.81 6.51
CA LEU A 243 -4.50 -20.22 5.90
C LEU A 243 -4.67 -20.24 4.38
N VAL A 244 -4.36 -19.10 3.75
CA VAL A 244 -4.30 -18.98 2.29
C VAL A 244 -2.90 -19.38 1.84
N LEU A 245 -2.84 -20.37 0.96
CA LEU A 245 -1.64 -20.82 0.28
C LEU A 245 -1.64 -20.27 -1.14
N ASP A 246 -0.48 -19.84 -1.63
CA ASP A 246 -0.34 -19.32 -2.99
C ASP A 246 0.99 -19.73 -3.61
N ALA A 247 0.99 -19.99 -4.92
CA ALA A 247 2.22 -20.20 -5.67
C ALA A 247 3.04 -18.90 -5.82
N ASN A 248 2.37 -17.74 -5.90
CA ASN A 248 3.00 -16.43 -5.82
C ASN A 248 3.24 -16.04 -4.36
N CYS A 249 4.41 -16.42 -3.85
CA CYS A 249 4.75 -16.30 -2.44
C CYS A 249 6.18 -15.77 -2.23
N LEU A 250 6.42 -15.24 -1.03
CA LEU A 250 7.75 -14.82 -0.62
C LEU A 250 8.62 -16.07 -0.37
N PRO A 251 9.85 -16.13 -0.91
CA PRO A 251 10.75 -17.23 -0.60
C PRO A 251 11.36 -17.06 0.80
N ILE A 252 11.68 -18.18 1.43
CA ILE A 252 12.43 -18.24 2.69
C ILE A 252 13.81 -18.85 2.46
N MET A 253 14.79 -18.44 3.26
CA MET A 253 16.13 -19.02 3.21
C MET A 253 16.19 -20.27 4.08
N MET A 254 16.56 -21.40 3.47
CA MET A 254 16.66 -22.69 4.17
C MET A 254 17.93 -23.45 3.80
N VAL A 255 18.34 -24.36 4.70
CA VAL A 255 19.42 -25.32 4.42
C VAL A 255 18.90 -26.44 3.52
N THR A 256 19.33 -26.46 2.27
CA THR A 256 18.89 -27.45 1.26
C THR A 256 19.91 -28.56 1.01
N GLY A 257 21.12 -28.43 1.54
CA GLY A 257 22.13 -29.47 1.51
C GLY A 257 23.40 -29.04 2.25
N ALA A 258 24.49 -29.77 2.01
CA ALA A 258 25.82 -29.39 2.48
C ALA A 258 26.82 -29.56 1.33
N ILE A 259 27.81 -28.66 1.25
CA ILE A 259 28.99 -28.84 0.39
C ILE A 259 30.15 -29.15 1.34
N GLY A 260 30.58 -30.41 1.37
CA GLY A 260 31.49 -30.89 2.41
C GLY A 260 30.85 -30.77 3.80
N ASN A 261 31.48 -30.00 4.69
CA ASN A 261 31.01 -29.77 6.07
C ASN A 261 30.28 -28.43 6.28
N GLN A 262 30.01 -27.66 5.22
CA GLN A 262 29.31 -26.37 5.31
C GLN A 262 27.87 -26.47 4.80
N PRO A 263 26.88 -25.96 5.56
CA PRO A 263 25.49 -25.94 5.11
C PRO A 263 25.33 -25.03 3.89
N ARG A 264 24.63 -25.54 2.87
CA ARG A 264 24.25 -24.77 1.68
C ARG A 264 22.87 -24.15 1.92
N PHE A 265 22.82 -22.83 1.90
CA PHE A 265 21.59 -22.06 1.97
C PHE A 265 21.06 -21.74 0.57
N SER A 266 19.73 -21.83 0.40
CA SER A 266 19.05 -21.40 -0.81
C SER A 266 17.66 -20.86 -0.47
N PHE A 267 17.17 -19.98 -1.34
CA PHE A 267 15.79 -19.52 -1.31
C PHE A 267 14.85 -20.59 -1.86
N VAL A 268 13.81 -20.90 -1.10
CA VAL A 268 12.74 -21.81 -1.50
C VAL A 268 11.40 -21.10 -1.38
N PRO A 269 10.49 -21.24 -2.36
CA PRO A 269 9.15 -20.65 -2.27
C PRO A 269 8.42 -21.14 -1.00
N TRP A 270 7.86 -20.22 -0.24
CA TRP A 270 7.10 -20.55 0.96
C TRP A 270 5.64 -20.20 0.78
N ILE A 271 4.85 -21.19 0.36
CA ILE A 271 3.44 -21.01 -0.04
C ILE A 271 2.54 -20.41 1.05
N PHE A 272 2.97 -20.43 2.32
CA PHE A 272 2.27 -19.81 3.45
C PHE A 272 2.50 -18.29 3.57
N PHE A 273 3.42 -17.71 2.80
CA PHE A 273 3.66 -16.25 2.71
C PHE A 273 3.22 -15.72 1.34
N PRO A 274 1.91 -15.77 1.03
CA PRO A 274 1.44 -15.29 -0.26
C PRO A 274 1.71 -13.79 -0.42
N LEU A 275 1.99 -13.37 -1.65
CA LEU A 275 2.11 -11.95 -1.98
C LEU A 275 0.73 -11.43 -2.40
N ALA A 276 0.16 -10.52 -1.60
CA ALA A 276 -1.18 -9.99 -1.82
C ALA A 276 -1.17 -8.91 -2.91
N ASN A 277 -2.06 -9.06 -3.89
CA ASN A 277 -2.17 -8.21 -5.06
C ASN A 277 -3.31 -7.20 -4.91
N PRO A 278 -3.17 -5.97 -5.41
CA PRO A 278 -4.30 -5.05 -5.59
C PRO A 278 -5.42 -5.72 -6.39
N ALA A 279 -6.62 -5.83 -5.80
CA ALA A 279 -7.78 -6.48 -6.43
C ALA A 279 -8.64 -5.51 -7.25
N THR A 280 -8.45 -4.21 -7.07
CA THR A 280 -9.26 -3.14 -7.69
C THR A 280 -8.43 -1.90 -7.97
N ASN A 281 -8.97 -0.96 -8.74
CA ASN A 281 -8.37 0.37 -8.96
C ASN A 281 -8.76 1.37 -7.86
N HIS A 282 -9.07 0.89 -6.65
CA HIS A 282 -9.44 1.76 -5.54
C HIS A 282 -8.25 2.66 -5.16
N PRO A 283 -8.43 3.96 -4.85
CA PRO A 283 -7.33 4.89 -4.58
C PRO A 283 -6.34 4.47 -3.47
N ILE A 284 -6.75 3.55 -2.60
CA ILE A 284 -5.91 2.97 -1.54
C ILE A 284 -4.83 2.06 -2.13
N VAL A 285 -5.17 1.28 -3.15
CA VAL A 285 -4.32 0.21 -3.72
C VAL A 285 -3.94 0.45 -5.19
N ASN A 286 -4.41 1.53 -5.81
CA ASN A 286 -4.02 1.86 -7.18
C ASN A 286 -2.50 2.12 -7.27
N ASN A 287 -1.84 1.51 -8.24
CA ASN A 287 -0.38 1.57 -8.43
C ASN A 287 0.44 1.15 -7.18
N LEU A 288 -0.14 0.32 -6.31
CA LEU A 288 0.51 -0.22 -5.12
C LEU A 288 1.35 -1.46 -5.49
N ASN A 289 2.57 -1.53 -4.97
CA ASN A 289 3.36 -2.77 -5.03
C ASN A 289 2.64 -3.93 -4.31
N MET A 290 3.01 -5.17 -4.62
CA MET A 290 2.50 -6.33 -3.87
C MET A 290 2.74 -6.14 -2.36
N VAL A 291 1.76 -6.54 -1.56
CA VAL A 291 1.84 -6.45 -0.10
C VAL A 291 2.32 -7.80 0.43
N LYS A 292 3.40 -7.77 1.20
CA LYS A 292 3.93 -8.96 1.87
C LYS A 292 3.01 -9.37 3.00
N THR A 293 2.71 -10.67 3.09
CA THR A 293 1.90 -11.26 4.14
C THR A 293 2.62 -12.47 4.76
N GLN A 294 2.19 -12.90 5.94
CA GLN A 294 2.67 -14.10 6.62
C GLN A 294 1.49 -14.83 7.24
N PHE A 295 1.28 -16.10 6.85
CA PHE A 295 0.21 -16.93 7.39
C PHE A 295 -1.19 -16.26 7.35
N ILE A 296 -1.47 -15.54 6.26
CA ILE A 296 -2.73 -14.80 6.11
C ILE A 296 -3.94 -15.71 5.97
N SER A 297 -5.04 -15.32 6.60
CA SER A 297 -6.34 -15.99 6.50
C SER A 297 -7.22 -15.40 5.39
N SER A 298 -8.26 -16.10 4.98
CA SER A 298 -9.24 -15.56 4.03
C SER A 298 -10.28 -14.67 4.70
N LEU A 299 -10.86 -13.74 3.92
CA LEU A 299 -11.97 -12.88 4.34
C LEU A 299 -13.25 -13.20 3.55
N ASP A 300 -14.38 -13.23 4.26
CA ASP A 300 -15.70 -13.20 3.65
C ASP A 300 -16.40 -11.87 3.95
N THR A 301 -17.21 -11.40 3.00
CA THR A 301 -18.06 -10.20 3.19
C THR A 301 -19.51 -10.60 3.46
N ILE A 302 -20.17 -9.86 4.33
CA ILE A 302 -21.56 -10.08 4.72
C ILE A 302 -22.40 -8.89 4.27
N ALA A 303 -23.53 -9.19 3.63
CA ALA A 303 -24.49 -8.18 3.23
C ALA A 303 -25.12 -7.54 4.47
N ILE A 304 -24.87 -6.24 4.66
CA ILE A 304 -25.51 -5.41 5.68
C ILE A 304 -25.96 -4.11 5.01
N LYS A 305 -27.14 -3.62 5.40
CA LYS A 305 -27.75 -2.42 4.81
C LYS A 305 -26.90 -1.20 5.15
N GLY A 306 -26.67 -0.32 4.17
CA GLY A 306 -26.00 0.96 4.40
C GLY A 306 -24.47 0.91 4.47
N VAL A 307 -23.84 -0.27 4.28
CA VAL A 307 -22.37 -0.41 4.21
C VAL A 307 -21.95 -1.04 2.89
N LYS A 308 -21.12 -0.32 2.15
CA LYS A 308 -20.45 -0.80 0.94
C LYS A 308 -19.13 -1.48 1.32
N LYS A 309 -18.81 -2.58 0.66
CA LYS A 309 -17.56 -3.33 0.85
C LYS A 309 -16.80 -3.38 -0.46
N THR A 310 -15.50 -3.14 -0.39
CA THR A 310 -14.58 -3.19 -1.52
C THR A 310 -13.42 -4.09 -1.14
N ILE A 311 -13.19 -5.16 -1.90
CA ILE A 311 -12.01 -6.01 -1.72
C ILE A 311 -10.81 -5.21 -2.25
N LEU A 312 -9.83 -4.93 -1.38
CA LEU A 312 -8.64 -4.15 -1.72
C LEU A 312 -7.49 -5.04 -2.16
N LEU A 313 -7.27 -6.14 -1.43
CA LEU A 313 -6.19 -7.09 -1.70
C LEU A 313 -6.77 -8.50 -1.85
N SER A 314 -6.20 -9.26 -2.79
CA SER A 314 -6.51 -10.67 -3.00
C SER A 314 -5.24 -11.50 -3.19
N SER A 315 -5.38 -12.81 -3.04
CA SER A 315 -4.37 -13.77 -3.49
C SER A 315 -4.22 -13.72 -5.02
N GLY A 316 -3.23 -14.45 -5.53
CA GLY A 316 -3.01 -14.66 -6.96
C GLY A 316 -4.02 -15.60 -7.62
N GLN A 317 -3.69 -16.03 -8.84
CA GLN A 317 -4.53 -16.96 -9.60
C GLN A 317 -4.41 -18.41 -9.10
N TYR A 318 -3.26 -18.79 -8.55
CA TYR A 318 -2.97 -20.14 -8.10
C TYR A 318 -2.93 -20.16 -6.58
N SER A 319 -4.11 -20.14 -5.97
CA SER A 319 -4.27 -20.10 -4.51
C SER A 319 -5.21 -21.19 -4.01
N ARG A 320 -5.14 -21.49 -2.70
CA ARG A 320 -6.00 -22.46 -2.00
C ARG A 320 -6.15 -22.07 -0.54
N LYS A 321 -7.27 -22.41 0.08
CA LYS A 321 -7.50 -22.31 1.53
C LYS A 321 -7.28 -23.65 2.22
N VAL A 322 -6.70 -23.62 3.42
CA VAL A 322 -6.59 -24.79 4.30
C VAL A 322 -7.01 -24.42 5.71
N ASN A 323 -8.06 -25.08 6.22
CA ASN A 323 -8.65 -24.78 7.52
C ASN A 323 -7.75 -25.22 8.68
N ALA A 324 -7.78 -24.47 9.78
CA ALA A 324 -7.23 -24.90 11.06
C ALA A 324 -8.11 -25.99 11.72
N PRO A 325 -7.53 -26.91 12.53
CA PRO A 325 -6.11 -27.03 12.83
C PRO A 325 -5.29 -27.57 11.65
N ILE A 326 -4.08 -27.03 11.45
CA ILE A 326 -3.19 -27.40 10.34
C ILE A 326 -1.76 -27.61 10.84
N ILE A 327 -1.08 -28.65 10.36
CA ILE A 327 0.35 -28.84 10.58
C ILE A 327 1.11 -28.06 9.49
N ILE A 328 1.92 -27.10 9.92
CA ILE A 328 2.79 -26.32 9.05
C ILE A 328 4.18 -26.95 9.15
N ASP A 329 4.68 -27.52 8.07
CA ASP A 329 5.94 -28.24 8.04
C ASP A 329 6.89 -27.59 7.01
N LEU A 330 8.12 -27.30 7.43
CA LEU A 330 9.15 -26.72 6.57
C LEU A 330 9.51 -27.61 5.36
N ASN A 331 9.27 -28.92 5.45
CA ASN A 331 9.55 -29.84 4.35
C ASN A 331 8.67 -29.60 3.13
N ILE A 332 7.51 -28.94 3.27
CA ILE A 332 6.66 -28.60 2.13
C ILE A 332 7.38 -27.66 1.15
N ALA A 333 8.29 -26.82 1.64
CA ALA A 333 9.09 -25.91 0.82
C ALA A 333 10.10 -26.63 -0.10
N ARG A 334 10.41 -27.90 0.20
CA ARG A 334 11.33 -28.72 -0.59
C ARG A 334 10.65 -29.40 -1.77
N GLN A 335 9.33 -29.32 -1.85
CA GLN A 335 8.52 -29.97 -2.90
C GLN A 335 7.95 -28.88 -3.81
N GLU A 336 7.95 -29.12 -5.13
CA GLU A 336 7.23 -28.25 -6.04
C GLU A 336 5.72 -28.39 -5.80
N PRO A 337 4.98 -27.27 -5.64
CA PRO A 337 3.55 -27.34 -5.40
C PRO A 337 2.82 -27.87 -6.64
N ASP A 338 1.96 -28.88 -6.46
CA ASP A 338 1.05 -29.30 -7.52
C ASP A 338 -0.01 -28.21 -7.73
N LEU A 339 0.17 -27.40 -8.78
CA LEU A 339 -0.72 -26.28 -9.13
C LEU A 339 -2.18 -26.71 -9.31
N LYS A 340 -2.48 -28.00 -9.56
CA LYS A 340 -3.86 -28.50 -9.62
C LYS A 340 -4.59 -28.42 -8.29
N LEU A 341 -3.85 -28.41 -7.18
CA LEU A 341 -4.40 -28.26 -5.84
C LEU A 341 -4.69 -26.80 -5.48
N PHE A 342 -4.32 -25.85 -6.34
CA PHE A 342 -4.46 -24.41 -6.16
C PHE A 342 -5.56 -23.87 -7.09
N ASP A 343 -6.80 -24.28 -6.81
CA ASP A 343 -8.00 -24.10 -7.65
C ASP A 343 -8.91 -22.93 -7.22
N GLN A 344 -8.47 -22.11 -6.26
CA GLN A 344 -9.24 -21.01 -5.68
C GLN A 344 -8.56 -19.66 -5.96
N PRO A 345 -8.78 -19.06 -7.15
CA PRO A 345 -8.13 -17.80 -7.52
C PRO A 345 -8.71 -16.60 -6.75
N TYR A 346 -7.88 -15.57 -6.54
CA TYR A 346 -8.28 -14.25 -6.04
C TYR A 346 -9.05 -14.27 -4.72
N ILE A 347 -8.59 -15.09 -3.76
CA ILE A 347 -9.16 -15.17 -2.42
C ILE A 347 -9.03 -13.78 -1.75
N PRO A 348 -10.10 -13.20 -1.18
CA PRO A 348 -10.03 -11.90 -0.52
C PRO A 348 -9.15 -11.92 0.73
N LEU A 349 -8.26 -10.94 0.85
CA LEU A 349 -7.25 -10.81 1.93
C LEU A 349 -7.35 -9.47 2.70
N ALA A 350 -7.89 -8.43 2.05
CA ALA A 350 -8.21 -7.17 2.72
C ALA A 350 -9.51 -6.57 2.18
N VAL A 351 -10.38 -6.10 3.09
CA VAL A 351 -11.68 -5.50 2.76
C VAL A 351 -11.79 -4.11 3.37
N PHE A 352 -12.17 -3.14 2.55
CA PHE A 352 -12.52 -1.79 2.97
C PHE A 352 -14.03 -1.63 3.04
N LEU A 353 -14.52 -1.09 4.15
CA LEU A 353 -15.94 -0.86 4.40
C LEU A 353 -16.20 0.62 4.59
N GLU A 354 -17.25 1.13 3.94
CA GLU A 354 -17.68 2.53 4.06
C GLU A 354 -19.20 2.63 4.14
N GLY A 355 -19.70 3.45 5.05
CA GLY A 355 -21.13 3.66 5.23
C GLY A 355 -21.55 3.84 6.68
N LYS A 356 -22.77 3.42 7.01
CA LYS A 356 -23.33 3.48 8.37
C LYS A 356 -23.42 2.08 8.97
N PHE A 357 -22.87 1.92 10.17
CA PHE A 357 -22.80 0.65 10.88
C PHE A 357 -23.81 0.63 12.03
N SER A 358 -24.39 -0.53 12.30
CA SER A 358 -25.19 -0.76 13.50
C SER A 358 -24.31 -1.26 14.63
N SER A 359 -24.50 -0.71 15.83
CA SER A 359 -23.76 -1.12 17.02
C SER A 359 -23.95 -2.63 17.29
N LEU A 360 -22.89 -3.28 17.78
CA LEU A 360 -22.95 -4.64 18.31
C LEU A 360 -23.89 -4.74 19.51
N TYR A 361 -24.01 -3.65 20.26
CA TYR A 361 -24.73 -3.58 21.52
C TYR A 361 -26.16 -3.04 21.38
N GLU A 362 -26.61 -2.81 20.16
CA GLU A 362 -28.00 -2.47 19.86
C GLU A 362 -28.92 -3.57 20.43
N HIS A 363 -29.87 -3.16 21.29
CA HIS A 363 -30.79 -4.05 22.03
C HIS A 363 -30.12 -5.05 23.02
N ARG A 364 -28.83 -4.92 23.31
CA ARG A 364 -28.10 -5.79 24.26
C ARG A 364 -27.76 -5.12 25.59
N ILE A 365 -28.04 -3.83 25.74
CA ILE A 365 -27.72 -3.04 26.94
C ILE A 365 -29.02 -2.59 27.63
N PRO A 366 -29.11 -2.67 28.98
CA PRO A 366 -30.23 -2.15 29.74
C PRO A 366 -30.55 -0.68 29.46
N ALA A 367 -31.83 -0.31 29.56
CA ALA A 367 -32.30 1.07 29.36
C ALA A 367 -31.62 2.07 30.31
N SER A 368 -31.27 1.66 31.53
CA SER A 368 -30.57 2.49 32.52
C SER A 368 -29.15 2.89 32.07
N ILE A 369 -28.48 2.05 31.30
CA ILE A 369 -27.12 2.28 30.80
C ILE A 369 -27.17 3.04 29.47
N SER A 370 -28.04 2.63 28.55
CA SER A 370 -28.18 3.29 27.24
C SER A 370 -28.70 4.73 27.34
N ASN A 371 -29.60 5.02 28.30
CA ASN A 371 -30.10 6.38 28.53
C ASN A 371 -29.19 7.24 29.41
N SER A 372 -28.07 6.71 29.92
CA SER A 372 -27.13 7.48 30.73
C SER A 372 -26.45 8.56 29.87
N PRO A 373 -26.59 9.86 30.20
CA PRO A 373 -25.93 10.94 29.46
C PRO A 373 -24.40 10.86 29.49
N GLU A 374 -23.84 10.22 30.52
CA GLU A 374 -22.39 10.01 30.66
C GLU A 374 -21.87 8.96 29.70
N ILE A 375 -22.68 7.97 29.34
CA ILE A 375 -22.31 6.92 28.39
C ILE A 375 -22.60 7.39 26.96
N GLY A 376 -23.74 8.07 26.76
CA GLY A 376 -24.17 8.63 25.49
C GLY A 376 -24.20 7.59 24.38
N PHE A 377 -24.86 6.45 24.61
CA PHE A 377 -24.92 5.34 23.67
C PHE A 377 -25.48 5.74 22.30
N ILE A 378 -24.87 5.24 21.23
CA ILE A 378 -25.31 5.44 19.84
C ILE A 378 -25.53 4.08 19.20
N ALA A 379 -26.74 3.85 18.66
CA ALA A 379 -27.13 2.59 18.03
C ALA A 379 -26.72 2.48 16.55
N GLU A 380 -26.72 3.60 15.81
CA GLU A 380 -26.31 3.67 14.40
C GLU A 380 -25.20 4.70 14.23
N SER A 381 -24.15 4.33 13.51
CA SER A 381 -23.00 5.19 13.31
C SER A 381 -23.31 6.39 12.40
N LYS A 382 -22.57 7.48 12.61
CA LYS A 382 -22.33 8.44 11.52
C LYS A 382 -21.64 7.72 10.35
N PRO A 383 -21.75 8.22 9.10
CA PRO A 383 -20.97 7.68 7.99
C PRO A 383 -19.49 7.61 8.35
N THR A 384 -18.94 6.40 8.35
CA THR A 384 -17.57 6.12 8.74
C THR A 384 -17.00 4.99 7.90
N GLN A 385 -15.74 4.65 8.15
CA GLN A 385 -14.97 3.72 7.34
C GLN A 385 -14.13 2.80 8.24
N MET A 386 -13.90 1.58 7.75
CA MET A 386 -12.91 0.68 8.35
C MET A 386 -12.19 -0.15 7.30
N LEU A 387 -11.00 -0.60 7.64
CA LEU A 387 -10.19 -1.53 6.87
C LEU A 387 -9.98 -2.78 7.72
N VAL A 388 -10.22 -3.96 7.14
CA VAL A 388 -9.92 -5.25 7.76
C VAL A 388 -8.91 -5.99 6.89
N VAL A 389 -7.79 -6.39 7.51
CA VAL A 389 -6.72 -7.20 6.92
C VAL A 389 -6.57 -8.44 7.79
N SER A 390 -6.64 -9.62 7.18
CA SER A 390 -6.61 -10.92 7.86
C SER A 390 -5.19 -11.42 8.20
N ASP A 391 -4.25 -10.48 8.35
CA ASP A 391 -2.86 -10.72 8.73
C ASP A 391 -2.31 -9.52 9.50
N GLY A 392 -1.92 -9.79 10.74
CA GLY A 392 -1.28 -8.85 11.65
C GLY A 392 0.16 -8.49 11.30
N ASP A 393 0.87 -9.33 10.54
CA ASP A 393 2.24 -9.10 10.10
C ASP A 393 2.35 -8.10 8.95
N VAL A 394 1.24 -7.74 8.30
CA VAL A 394 1.22 -6.69 7.26
C VAL A 394 1.71 -5.34 7.79
N ILE A 395 1.44 -5.03 9.07
CA ILE A 395 1.87 -3.80 9.74
C ILE A 395 3.17 -3.97 10.55
N ARG A 396 3.69 -5.19 10.65
CA ARG A 396 4.89 -5.52 11.43
C ARG A 396 6.16 -5.23 10.64
N ASN A 397 7.00 -4.30 11.11
CA ASN A 397 8.35 -4.16 10.58
C ASN A 397 9.28 -5.26 11.12
N GLN A 398 10.27 -5.66 10.33
CA GLN A 398 11.33 -6.54 10.81
C GLN A 398 12.29 -5.78 11.73
N LEU A 399 12.98 -6.50 12.60
CA LEU A 399 14.15 -6.00 13.33
C LEU A 399 15.40 -6.57 12.66
N GLU A 400 16.46 -5.77 12.58
CA GLU A 400 17.73 -6.24 12.05
C GLU A 400 18.36 -7.28 12.99
N ARG A 401 18.83 -8.40 12.43
CA ARG A 401 19.23 -9.60 13.18
C ARG A 401 20.40 -9.40 14.16
N LYS A 402 21.29 -8.44 13.94
CA LYS A 402 22.52 -8.27 14.75
C LYS A 402 22.32 -7.30 15.90
N ASN A 403 21.67 -6.18 15.63
CA ASN A 403 21.59 -5.01 16.50
C ASN A 403 20.16 -4.72 16.95
N GLY A 404 19.15 -5.38 16.37
CA GLY A 404 17.75 -5.28 16.80
C GLY A 404 17.05 -3.97 16.45
N TYR A 405 17.65 -3.11 15.61
CA TYR A 405 17.00 -1.86 15.23
C TYR A 405 15.84 -2.11 14.23
N PRO A 406 14.76 -1.30 14.29
CA PRO A 406 13.65 -1.41 13.36
C PRO A 406 14.07 -1.16 11.90
N LEU A 407 13.71 -2.08 11.01
CA LEU A 407 13.84 -1.92 9.57
C LEU A 407 12.62 -1.21 8.97
N PRO A 408 12.72 -0.67 7.74
CA PRO A 408 11.55 -0.10 7.07
C PRO A 408 10.41 -1.11 6.94
N LEU A 409 9.17 -0.71 7.20
CA LEU A 409 8.00 -1.55 7.04
C LEU A 409 7.86 -1.95 5.57
N GLY A 410 7.66 -3.25 5.33
CA GLY A 410 7.63 -3.84 4.00
C GLY A 410 9.01 -4.20 3.45
N TYR A 411 10.12 -3.81 4.09
CA TYR A 411 11.43 -4.34 3.71
C TYR A 411 11.63 -5.74 4.27
N ASP A 412 12.08 -6.65 3.43
CA ASP A 412 12.46 -8.01 3.79
C ASP A 412 13.98 -8.16 3.74
N GLN A 413 14.61 -8.38 4.90
CA GLN A 413 16.08 -8.42 5.00
C GLN A 413 16.71 -9.65 4.34
N ASP A 414 15.94 -10.73 4.13
CA ASP A 414 16.41 -11.95 3.48
C ASP A 414 16.51 -11.76 1.97
N THR A 415 15.41 -11.36 1.33
CA THR A 415 15.36 -11.10 -0.12
C THR A 415 15.92 -9.73 -0.52
N ARG A 416 16.10 -8.82 0.45
CA ARG A 416 16.48 -7.41 0.24
C ARG A 416 15.50 -6.65 -0.66
N GLN A 417 14.23 -7.06 -0.64
CA GLN A 417 13.15 -6.43 -1.41
C GLN A 417 12.27 -5.59 -0.50
N THR A 418 11.67 -4.54 -1.06
CA THR A 418 10.69 -3.70 -0.37
C THR A 418 9.31 -3.86 -1.01
N PHE A 419 8.31 -4.16 -0.19
CA PHE A 419 6.92 -4.39 -0.56
C PHE A 419 6.04 -3.19 -0.20
N GLY A 420 4.81 -3.17 -0.74
CA GLY A 420 3.85 -2.07 -0.61
C GLY A 420 3.19 -1.92 0.77
N ASN A 421 3.64 -2.64 1.80
CA ASN A 421 3.02 -2.66 3.13
C ASN A 421 2.86 -1.27 3.75
N LYS A 422 3.95 -0.50 3.81
CA LYS A 422 3.94 0.87 4.35
C LYS A 422 2.96 1.76 3.58
N GLU A 423 3.07 1.73 2.25
CA GLU A 423 2.27 2.55 1.35
C GLU A 423 0.79 2.22 1.48
N PHE A 424 0.44 0.94 1.55
CA PHE A 424 -0.94 0.48 1.75
C PHE A 424 -1.60 1.11 2.98
N ILE A 425 -0.92 1.07 4.12
CA ILE A 425 -1.44 1.58 5.40
C ILE A 425 -1.54 3.11 5.37
N LEU A 426 -0.51 3.79 4.87
CA LEU A 426 -0.54 5.25 4.72
C LEU A 426 -1.63 5.68 3.75
N ASN A 427 -1.84 4.96 2.65
CA ASN A 427 -2.89 5.24 1.67
C ASN A 427 -4.27 5.04 2.28
N ALA A 428 -4.47 3.97 3.05
CA ALA A 428 -5.72 3.71 3.75
C ALA A 428 -6.05 4.82 4.75
N LEU A 429 -5.09 5.18 5.62
CA LEU A 429 -5.26 6.27 6.58
C LEU A 429 -5.49 7.61 5.88
N ASN A 430 -4.72 7.93 4.84
CA ASN A 430 -4.92 9.14 4.07
C ASN A 430 -6.30 9.17 3.41
N TYR A 431 -6.74 8.10 2.74
CA TYR A 431 -8.09 8.04 2.16
C TYR A 431 -9.18 8.18 3.23
N MET A 432 -8.97 7.60 4.40
CA MET A 432 -9.91 7.65 5.51
C MET A 432 -9.97 9.04 6.17
N LEU A 433 -8.84 9.71 6.35
CA LEU A 433 -8.71 10.92 7.17
C LEU A 433 -8.63 12.21 6.36
N ASP A 434 -8.39 12.10 5.07
CA ASP A 434 -8.27 13.24 4.18
C ASP A 434 -9.63 13.60 3.58
N ASP A 435 -10.19 14.72 4.02
CA ASP A 435 -11.37 15.34 3.40
C ASP A 435 -11.01 15.98 2.04
N SER A 436 -9.72 16.01 1.67
CA SER A 436 -9.28 16.61 0.42
C SER A 436 -9.49 15.69 -0.77
N LYS A 437 -9.89 16.27 -1.91
CA LYS A 437 -9.99 15.57 -3.20
C LYS A 437 -8.64 15.03 -3.70
N LEU A 438 -7.53 15.21 -2.99
CA LEU A 438 -6.20 14.78 -3.41
C LEU A 438 -6.11 13.28 -3.67
N VAL A 439 -6.82 12.47 -2.88
CA VAL A 439 -6.78 11.02 -3.06
C VAL A 439 -7.49 10.58 -4.35
N THR A 440 -8.43 11.38 -4.87
CA THR A 440 -9.09 11.12 -6.16
C THR A 440 -8.19 11.37 -7.38
N ILE A 441 -7.07 12.07 -7.21
CA ILE A 441 -6.10 12.31 -8.29
C ILE A 441 -5.40 10.99 -8.66
N ARG A 442 -5.18 10.10 -7.69
CA ARG A 442 -4.50 8.81 -7.90
C ARG A 442 -5.24 7.81 -8.76
N SER A 443 -6.55 7.96 -8.96
CA SER A 443 -7.34 7.05 -9.80
C SER A 443 -7.37 7.47 -11.27
N ARG A 444 -6.67 8.55 -11.65
CA ARG A 444 -6.60 9.02 -13.05
C ARG A 444 -5.48 8.29 -13.78
N GLU A 445 -5.83 7.42 -14.71
CA GLU A 445 -4.86 6.83 -15.64
C GLU A 445 -4.38 7.88 -16.67
N ILE A 446 -3.07 8.10 -16.74
CA ILE A 446 -2.42 8.90 -17.78
C ILE A 446 -1.65 7.91 -18.65
N LYS A 447 -2.35 7.34 -19.63
CA LYS A 447 -1.69 6.51 -20.64
C LYS A 447 -0.79 7.39 -21.50
N MET A 448 0.50 7.44 -21.19
CA MET A 448 1.45 7.89 -22.20
C MET A 448 1.38 6.89 -23.35
N ARG A 449 1.06 7.39 -24.54
CA ARG A 449 1.10 6.60 -25.77
C ARG A 449 2.56 6.41 -26.17
N LEU A 450 3.31 5.66 -25.38
CA LEU A 450 4.67 5.28 -25.72
C LEU A 450 4.62 4.39 -26.97
N LEU A 451 5.51 4.67 -27.92
CA LEU A 451 5.64 3.88 -29.14
C LEU A 451 6.24 2.52 -28.77
N ASP A 452 5.57 1.43 -29.14
CA ASP A 452 6.04 0.06 -28.93
C ASP A 452 7.35 -0.15 -29.71
N PRO A 453 8.50 -0.33 -29.03
CA PRO A 453 9.80 -0.44 -29.69
C PRO A 453 9.95 -1.73 -30.50
N GLN A 454 9.22 -2.81 -30.19
CA GLN A 454 9.22 -4.05 -30.98
C GLN A 454 8.44 -3.88 -32.29
N LYS A 455 7.26 -3.24 -32.25
CA LYS A 455 6.55 -2.86 -33.48
C LYS A 455 7.36 -1.86 -34.31
N LEU A 456 8.03 -0.91 -33.66
CA LEU A 456 8.87 0.07 -34.36
C LEU A 456 10.05 -0.60 -35.07
N GLN A 457 10.66 -1.64 -34.49
CA GLN A 457 11.74 -2.39 -35.14
C GLN A 457 11.21 -3.26 -36.30
N ASN A 458 10.10 -3.99 -36.08
CA ASN A 458 9.55 -4.91 -37.08
C ASN A 458 8.90 -4.19 -38.27
N GLU A 459 8.22 -3.06 -38.03
CA GLU A 459 7.53 -2.30 -39.07
C GLU A 459 8.34 -1.09 -39.58
N ARG A 460 9.58 -0.90 -39.08
CA ARG A 460 10.44 0.24 -39.43
C ARG A 460 10.54 0.44 -40.94
N LEU A 461 10.86 -0.63 -41.65
CA LEU A 461 11.04 -0.63 -43.10
C LEU A 461 9.73 -0.29 -43.82
N ARG A 462 8.60 -0.81 -43.33
CA ARG A 462 7.28 -0.54 -43.90
C ARG A 462 6.93 0.95 -43.79
N TRP A 463 7.09 1.54 -42.61
CA TRP A 463 6.78 2.95 -42.36
C TRP A 463 7.77 3.91 -43.03
N GLN A 464 9.06 3.58 -43.06
CA GLN A 464 10.06 4.35 -43.81
C GLN A 464 9.79 4.30 -45.32
N THR A 465 9.50 3.11 -45.86
CA THR A 465 9.17 2.96 -47.29
C THR A 465 7.89 3.73 -47.63
N LEU A 466 6.86 3.63 -46.80
CA LEU A 466 5.61 4.38 -47.00
C LEU A 466 5.87 5.89 -47.02
N ASN A 467 6.61 6.42 -46.04
CA ASN A 467 6.87 7.86 -45.94
C ASN A 467 7.82 8.40 -47.03
N ILE A 468 8.66 7.55 -47.62
CA ILE A 468 9.55 7.93 -48.73
C ILE A 468 8.84 7.79 -50.08
N VAL A 469 8.13 6.69 -50.31
CA VAL A 469 7.51 6.37 -51.59
C VAL A 469 6.20 7.11 -51.79
N ALA A 470 5.39 7.30 -50.74
CA ALA A 470 4.08 7.96 -50.89
C ALA A 470 4.16 9.41 -51.42
N PRO A 471 5.09 10.28 -50.96
CA PRO A 471 5.26 11.61 -51.54
C PRO A 471 5.69 11.57 -53.01
N VAL A 472 6.60 10.65 -53.37
CA VAL A 472 7.08 10.51 -54.75
C VAL A 472 5.96 10.03 -55.68
N VAL A 473 5.19 9.04 -55.24
CA VAL A 473 4.01 8.54 -55.98
C VAL A 473 2.95 9.62 -56.14
N LEU A 474 2.69 10.42 -55.09
CA LEU A 474 1.77 11.56 -55.17
C LEU A 474 2.20 12.58 -56.23
N VAL A 475 3.50 12.92 -56.30
CA VAL A 475 4.02 13.83 -57.33
C VAL A 475 3.88 13.23 -58.74
N LEU A 476 4.16 11.94 -58.91
CA LEU A 476 4.01 11.25 -60.20
C LEU A 476 2.54 11.19 -60.65
N ILE A 477 1.61 10.87 -59.75
CA ILE A 477 0.17 10.88 -60.02
C ILE A 477 -0.27 12.30 -60.41
N PHE A 478 0.17 13.33 -59.69
CA PHE A 478 -0.15 14.71 -60.01
C PHE A 478 0.40 15.12 -61.39
N GLY A 479 1.62 14.68 -61.73
CA GLY A 479 2.23 14.86 -63.04
C GLY A 479 1.44 14.17 -64.16
N LEU A 480 1.02 12.92 -63.96
CA LEU A 480 0.20 12.15 -64.91
C LEU A 480 -1.18 12.77 -65.12
N ILE A 481 -1.85 13.19 -64.04
CA ILE A 481 -3.13 13.90 -64.11
C ILE A 481 -2.97 15.20 -64.91
N LYS A 482 -1.94 15.99 -64.63
CA LYS A 482 -1.65 17.22 -65.38
C LYS A 482 -1.36 16.94 -66.85
N TYR A 483 -0.61 15.89 -67.17
CA TYR A 483 -0.33 15.48 -68.54
C TYR A 483 -1.60 15.05 -69.28
N TYR A 484 -2.45 14.23 -68.66
CA TYR A 484 -3.71 13.77 -69.24
C TYR A 484 -4.69 14.93 -69.47
N LEU A 485 -4.83 15.83 -68.51
CA LEU A 485 -5.63 17.06 -68.64
C LEU A 485 -5.09 17.97 -69.75
N ARG A 486 -3.76 18.08 -69.90
CA ARG A 486 -3.13 18.85 -70.98
C ARG A 486 -3.40 18.20 -72.35
N LYS A 487 -3.29 16.88 -72.46
CA LYS A 487 -3.60 16.14 -73.70
C LYS A 487 -5.08 16.33 -74.11
N ARG A 488 -6.01 16.35 -73.15
CA ARG A 488 -7.43 16.62 -73.42
C ARG A 488 -7.74 18.08 -73.82
N ARG A 489 -6.90 19.04 -73.43
CA ARG A 489 -7.12 20.48 -73.69
C ARG A 489 -6.43 20.99 -74.96
N TYR A 490 -5.39 20.30 -75.44
CA TYR A 490 -4.58 20.71 -76.59
C TYR A 490 -4.53 19.68 -77.73
N ALA A 491 -5.24 18.55 -77.62
CA ALA A 491 -5.51 17.67 -78.74
C ALA A 491 -6.94 17.93 -79.27
N HIS A 492 -7.09 19.07 -79.94
CA HIS A 492 -8.13 19.38 -80.92
C HIS A 492 -7.58 20.40 -81.90
#